data_AF-A0A367KHS6-F1
#
_entry.id   AF-A0A367KHS6-F1
#
_cell.length_a   1.000
_cell.length_b   1.000
_cell.length_c   1.000
_cell.angle_alpha   90.00
_cell.angle_beta   90.00
_cell.angle_gamma   90.00
#
_symmetry.space_group_name_H-M   'P 1'
#
loop_
_entity.id
_entity.type
_entity.pdbx_description
1 polymer ?
#
loop_
_entity_poly.entity_id
_entity_poly.type
_entity_poly.pdbx_seq_one_letter_code
_entity_poly.pdbx_strand_id
1 'polypeptide(L)'
;MAEFKSTSIKPDIVPLHNISNYSLSSYSSFESPSSPTEPRIKDEEQDARQRQLIQQIDHLKVTNVRLKRANSILKTESDRRVEEETTGLKQALKSLVEQNIRLQRSNRLLRDDFDTLREELKNVKQDQIRKMAHIGPEYEYLVQMVNALYKQLLSNESRCLKSCCFTGSPTITNENERHTCRPIVKSHLPAGRTESRLETDNIQLKDTMGSLINEKEKLIELINDKDEDNKALRCQLKLKDDIVKQLESDFNQMALDMNELQKKAHCLSYNHSPQFLFNCFQSNAVFWNKACIQQC
;
A
#
# COMPACT_ATOMS: atom_id res chain seq x y z
N MET A 1 -22.29 -9.38 6.82
CA MET A 1 -22.33 -9.62 5.36
C MET A 1 -23.19 -8.54 4.75
N ALA A 2 -22.59 -7.58 4.07
CA ALA A 2 -23.30 -6.48 3.42
C ALA A 2 -23.03 -6.58 1.92
N GLU A 3 -24.09 -6.72 1.13
CA GLU A 3 -24.06 -6.84 -0.33
C GLU A 3 -23.71 -5.49 -0.97
N PHE A 4 -22.62 -5.46 -1.74
CA PHE A 4 -22.33 -4.35 -2.65
C PHE A 4 -23.07 -4.60 -3.97
N LYS A 5 -24.10 -3.79 -4.26
CA LYS A 5 -24.71 -3.70 -5.60
C LYS A 5 -23.78 -2.89 -6.51
N SER A 6 -23.14 -3.57 -7.46
CA SER A 6 -22.41 -2.93 -8.55
C SER A 6 -23.38 -2.45 -9.62
N THR A 7 -23.61 -1.14 -9.71
CA THR A 7 -24.28 -0.53 -10.87
C THR A 7 -23.30 -0.46 -12.04
N SER A 8 -23.53 -1.31 -13.04
CA SER A 8 -22.86 -1.28 -14.34
C SER A 8 -23.34 -0.07 -15.13
N ILE A 9 -22.49 0.95 -15.25
CA ILE A 9 -22.69 2.06 -16.20
C ILE A 9 -21.89 1.70 -17.45
N LYS A 10 -22.58 1.22 -18.49
CA LYS A 10 -22.02 1.12 -19.84
C LYS A 10 -21.96 2.53 -20.45
N PRO A 11 -20.82 2.97 -21.00
CA PRO A 11 -20.84 4.08 -21.93
C PRO A 11 -21.32 3.59 -23.31
N ASP A 12 -22.37 4.23 -23.83
CA ASP A 12 -22.78 4.11 -25.23
C ASP A 12 -21.70 4.71 -26.13
N ILE A 13 -20.93 3.84 -26.79
CA ILE A 13 -20.01 4.25 -27.84
C ILE A 13 -20.80 4.22 -29.15
N VAL A 14 -21.21 5.39 -29.63
CA VAL A 14 -21.83 5.56 -30.94
C VAL A 14 -20.78 5.27 -32.03
N PRO A 15 -21.02 4.34 -32.97
CA PRO A 15 -20.08 4.07 -34.05
C PRO A 15 -20.03 5.24 -35.05
N LEU A 16 -18.84 5.80 -35.25
CA LEU A 16 -18.53 6.72 -36.37
C LEU A 16 -18.46 5.92 -37.68
N HIS A 17 -19.61 5.48 -38.18
CA HIS A 17 -19.72 4.89 -39.51
C HIS A 17 -20.94 5.46 -40.24
N ASN A 18 -21.04 6.79 -40.33
CA ASN A 18 -22.12 7.42 -41.10
C ASN A 18 -21.80 8.80 -41.69
N ILE A 19 -20.57 9.00 -42.20
CA ILE A 19 -20.22 10.23 -42.96
C ILE A 19 -19.56 9.87 -44.30
N SER A 20 -20.16 8.94 -45.03
CA SER A 20 -19.86 8.73 -46.45
C SER A 20 -21.14 8.40 -47.17
N ASN A 21 -21.96 9.43 -47.39
CA ASN A 21 -23.08 9.41 -48.32
C ASN A 21 -23.37 10.84 -48.76
N TYR A 22 -22.57 11.34 -49.71
CA TYR A 22 -23.05 12.31 -50.69
C TYR A 22 -22.79 11.74 -52.07
N SER A 23 -23.86 11.14 -52.61
CA SER A 23 -23.94 10.71 -53.99
C SER A 23 -23.92 11.94 -54.91
N LEU A 24 -23.13 11.83 -55.98
CA LEU A 24 -23.20 12.66 -57.17
C LEU A 24 -24.65 12.67 -57.69
N SER A 25 -25.33 13.81 -57.55
CA SER A 25 -26.60 14.04 -58.23
C SER A 25 -26.33 14.85 -59.49
N SER A 26 -26.48 14.15 -60.61
CA SER A 26 -26.46 14.64 -61.98
C SER A 26 -27.39 15.85 -62.16
N TYR A 27 -26.88 16.95 -62.71
CA TYR A 27 -27.70 17.95 -63.38
C TYR A 27 -27.20 18.10 -64.81
N SER A 28 -27.86 17.40 -65.71
CA SER A 28 -27.88 17.71 -67.14
C SER A 28 -29.23 18.38 -67.39
N SER A 29 -29.23 19.63 -67.84
CA SER A 29 -30.22 20.10 -68.81
C SER A 29 -29.74 21.36 -69.50
N PHE A 30 -29.95 21.37 -70.80
CA PHE A 30 -29.46 22.28 -71.82
C PHE A 30 -30.15 23.65 -71.81
N GLU A 31 -29.45 24.69 -72.28
CA GLU A 31 -29.96 25.60 -73.31
C GLU A 31 -28.82 26.43 -73.90
N SER A 32 -28.62 26.30 -75.22
CA SER A 32 -27.75 27.18 -76.01
C SER A 32 -28.54 28.38 -76.51
N PRO A 33 -27.87 29.52 -76.72
CA PRO A 33 -28.09 30.25 -77.95
C PRO A 33 -26.77 30.61 -78.66
N SER A 34 -26.70 30.20 -79.93
CA SER A 34 -26.13 30.90 -81.09
C SER A 34 -24.94 31.86 -80.91
N SER A 35 -23.80 31.40 -81.45
CA SER A 35 -22.61 32.09 -82.01
C SER A 35 -22.71 33.60 -82.32
N PRO A 36 -21.62 34.40 -82.16
CA PRO A 36 -20.47 34.30 -83.07
C PRO A 36 -19.07 34.43 -82.42
N THR A 37 -18.14 33.62 -82.96
CA THR A 37 -16.71 33.93 -83.18
C THR A 37 -15.89 34.56 -82.04
N GLU A 38 -15.29 33.70 -81.20
CA GLU A 38 -13.94 33.91 -80.62
C GLU A 38 -13.43 32.60 -79.97
N PRO A 39 -12.74 31.70 -80.70
CA PRO A 39 -12.57 30.31 -80.23
C PRO A 39 -11.19 29.99 -79.64
N ARG A 40 -10.53 30.89 -78.88
CA ARG A 40 -9.23 30.53 -78.24
C ARG A 40 -9.00 31.04 -76.81
N ILE A 41 -9.42 32.26 -76.47
CA ILE A 41 -9.03 32.87 -75.18
C ILE A 41 -9.89 32.38 -73.98
N LYS A 42 -11.16 32.00 -74.21
CA LYS A 42 -12.05 31.48 -73.16
C LYS A 42 -11.73 30.04 -72.75
N ASP A 43 -11.24 29.23 -73.68
CA ASP A 43 -10.83 27.85 -73.41
C ASP A 43 -9.53 27.81 -72.59
N GLU A 44 -8.62 28.76 -72.81
CA GLU A 44 -7.38 28.90 -72.03
C GLU A 44 -7.65 29.31 -70.56
N GLU A 45 -8.62 30.20 -70.31
CA GLU A 45 -9.00 30.57 -68.95
C GLU A 45 -9.72 29.43 -68.22
N GLN A 46 -10.58 28.68 -68.92
CA GLN A 46 -11.23 27.49 -68.37
C GLN A 46 -10.22 26.37 -68.09
N ASP A 47 -9.26 26.14 -68.98
CA ASP A 47 -8.18 25.17 -68.79
C ASP A 47 -7.25 25.58 -67.64
N ALA A 48 -6.94 26.88 -67.50
CA ALA A 48 -6.18 27.39 -66.36
C ALA A 48 -6.91 27.17 -65.02
N ARG A 49 -8.24 27.41 -64.97
CA ARG A 49 -9.07 27.11 -63.79
C ARG A 49 -9.15 25.61 -63.51
N GLN A 50 -9.27 24.79 -64.55
CA GLN A 50 -9.29 23.33 -64.41
C GLN A 50 -7.96 22.82 -63.84
N ARG A 51 -6.82 23.32 -64.32
CA ARG A 51 -5.49 23.00 -63.78
C ARG A 51 -5.35 23.44 -62.33
N GLN A 52 -5.85 24.62 -61.96
CA GLN A 52 -5.86 25.11 -60.58
C GLN A 52 -6.70 24.21 -59.66
N LEU A 53 -7.88 23.77 -60.11
CA LEU A 53 -8.74 22.85 -59.36
C LEU A 53 -8.07 21.47 -59.19
N ILE A 54 -7.41 20.96 -60.23
CA ILE A 54 -6.66 19.69 -60.16
C ILE A 54 -5.52 19.82 -59.13
N GLN A 55 -4.77 20.92 -59.13
CA GLN A 55 -3.72 21.16 -58.13
C GLN A 55 -4.27 21.25 -56.70
N GLN A 56 -5.42 21.90 -56.50
CA GLN A 56 -6.09 21.95 -55.18
C GLN A 56 -6.57 20.56 -54.75
N ILE A 57 -7.16 19.79 -55.67
CA ILE A 57 -7.58 18.41 -55.41
C ILE A 57 -6.38 17.55 -55.02
N ASP A 58 -5.26 17.65 -55.73
CA ASP A 58 -4.08 16.85 -55.44
C ASP A 58 -3.41 17.28 -54.13
N HIS A 59 -3.41 18.58 -53.81
CA HIS A 59 -3.00 19.07 -52.50
C HIS A 59 -3.87 18.49 -51.38
N LEU A 60 -5.20 18.52 -51.54
CA LEU A 60 -6.15 17.96 -50.58
C LEU A 60 -6.01 16.44 -50.43
N LYS A 61 -5.71 15.70 -51.52
CA LYS A 61 -5.42 14.26 -51.44
C LYS A 61 -4.19 13.99 -50.60
N VAL A 62 -3.09 14.72 -50.83
CA VAL A 62 -1.84 14.55 -50.06
C VAL A 62 -2.05 14.87 -48.59
N THR A 63 -2.76 15.95 -48.25
CA THR A 63 -3.05 16.30 -46.86
C THR A 63 -3.98 15.29 -46.20
N ASN A 64 -5.00 14.78 -46.92
CA ASN A 64 -5.88 13.73 -46.40
C ASN A 64 -5.13 12.42 -46.11
N VAL A 65 -4.21 12.01 -46.99
CA VAL A 65 -3.35 10.84 -46.76
C VAL A 65 -2.46 11.04 -45.52
N ARG A 66 -1.87 12.24 -45.37
CA ARG A 66 -1.08 12.59 -44.17
C ARG A 66 -1.92 12.53 -42.89
N LEU A 67 -3.13 13.09 -42.92
CA LEU A 67 -4.05 13.07 -41.78
C LEU A 67 -4.51 11.66 -41.44
N LYS A 68 -4.82 10.83 -42.45
CA LYS A 68 -5.15 9.41 -42.23
C LYS A 68 -4.02 8.66 -41.56
N ARG A 69 -2.77 8.89 -42.00
CA ARG A 69 -1.58 8.31 -41.36
C ARG A 69 -1.42 8.77 -39.92
N ALA A 70 -1.54 10.08 -39.67
CA ALA A 70 -1.44 10.65 -38.32
C ALA A 70 -2.54 10.10 -37.40
N ASN A 71 -3.79 10.03 -37.86
CA ASN A 71 -4.90 9.45 -37.10
C ASN A 71 -4.68 7.96 -36.81
N SER A 72 -4.15 7.20 -37.76
CA SER A 72 -3.82 5.79 -37.52
C SER A 72 -2.76 5.65 -36.41
N ILE A 73 -1.71 6.49 -36.42
CA ILE A 73 -0.66 6.48 -35.40
C ILE A 73 -1.22 6.87 -34.04
N LEU A 74 -2.01 7.95 -33.97
CA LEU A 74 -2.62 8.40 -32.72
C LEU A 74 -3.57 7.36 -32.14
N LYS A 75 -4.34 6.67 -33.00
CA LYS A 75 -5.20 5.58 -32.57
C LYS A 75 -4.39 4.42 -31.98
N THR A 76 -3.36 3.95 -32.68
CA THR A 76 -2.50 2.87 -32.17
C THR A 76 -1.80 3.24 -30.86
N GLU A 77 -1.36 4.50 -30.73
CA GLU A 77 -0.72 4.99 -29.50
C GLU A 77 -1.72 5.12 -28.35
N SER A 78 -2.94 5.58 -28.62
CA SER A 78 -4.03 5.61 -27.65
C SER A 78 -4.39 4.21 -27.18
N ASP A 79 -4.57 3.26 -28.12
CA ASP A 79 -4.89 1.87 -27.81
C ASP A 79 -3.78 1.22 -26.97
N ARG A 80 -2.51 1.46 -27.33
CA ARG A 80 -1.33 0.99 -26.55
C ARG A 80 -1.34 1.52 -25.12
N ARG A 81 -1.57 2.83 -24.93
CA ARG A 81 -1.62 3.43 -23.58
C ARG A 81 -2.73 2.86 -22.73
N VAL A 82 -3.92 2.68 -23.31
CA VAL A 82 -5.05 2.07 -22.61
C VAL A 82 -4.73 0.64 -22.21
N GLU A 83 -4.08 -0.15 -23.08
CA GLU A 83 -3.64 -1.51 -22.75
C GLU A 83 -2.61 -1.53 -21.62
N GLU A 84 -1.61 -0.64 -21.64
CA GLU A 84 -0.59 -0.51 -20.59
C GLU A 84 -1.21 -0.15 -19.23
N GLU A 85 -2.08 0.85 -19.18
CA GLU A 85 -2.77 1.22 -17.95
C GLU A 85 -3.70 0.10 -17.47
N THR A 86 -4.45 -0.52 -18.38
CA THR A 86 -5.37 -1.61 -18.05
C THR A 86 -4.63 -2.83 -17.51
N THR A 87 -3.49 -3.18 -18.10
CA THR A 87 -2.66 -4.30 -17.63
C THR A 87 -2.02 -4.00 -16.28
N GLY A 88 -1.51 -2.78 -16.07
CA GLY A 88 -1.00 -2.32 -14.78
C GLY A 88 -2.07 -2.38 -13.67
N LEU A 89 -3.28 -1.87 -13.94
CA LEU A 89 -4.41 -1.93 -13.01
C LEU A 89 -4.83 -3.38 -12.71
N LYS A 90 -4.84 -4.26 -13.71
CA LYS A 90 -5.14 -5.70 -13.50
C LYS A 90 -4.11 -6.37 -12.60
N GLN A 91 -2.82 -6.04 -12.75
CA GLN A 91 -1.77 -6.58 -11.88
C GLN A 91 -1.90 -6.06 -10.44
N ALA A 92 -2.13 -4.75 -10.28
CA ALA A 92 -2.37 -4.15 -8.97
C ALA A 92 -3.59 -4.76 -8.26
N LEU A 93 -4.69 -4.97 -8.99
CA LEU A 93 -5.89 -5.61 -8.47
C LEU A 93 -5.61 -7.05 -8.01
N LYS A 94 -4.88 -7.85 -8.80
CA LYS A 94 -4.49 -9.21 -8.40
C LYS A 94 -3.66 -9.20 -7.11
N SER A 95 -2.67 -8.32 -7.02
CA SER A 95 -1.84 -8.15 -5.82
C SER A 95 -2.67 -7.77 -4.59
N LEU A 96 -3.59 -6.81 -4.72
CA LEU A 96 -4.49 -6.40 -3.65
C LEU A 96 -5.42 -7.53 -3.20
N VAL A 97 -5.95 -8.32 -4.14
CA VAL A 97 -6.79 -9.48 -3.82
C VAL A 97 -6.00 -10.54 -3.05
N GLU A 98 -4.77 -10.84 -3.48
CA GLU A 98 -3.90 -11.78 -2.76
C GLU A 98 -3.58 -11.30 -1.34
N GLN A 99 -3.25 -10.01 -1.18
CA GLN A 99 -3.02 -9.40 0.13
C GLN A 99 -4.28 -9.48 1.00
N ASN A 100 -5.45 -9.19 0.44
CA ASN A 100 -6.72 -9.26 1.15
C ASN A 100 -7.00 -10.70 1.63
N ILE A 101 -6.79 -11.71 0.78
CA ILE A 101 -6.93 -13.11 1.16
C ILE A 101 -5.97 -13.47 2.30
N ARG A 102 -4.71 -13.03 2.24
CA ARG A 102 -3.73 -13.26 3.32
C ARG A 102 -4.20 -12.63 4.64
N LEU A 103 -4.69 -11.39 4.59
CA LEU A 103 -5.21 -10.68 5.76
C LEU A 103 -6.47 -11.32 6.32
N GLN A 104 -7.38 -11.80 5.47
CA GLN A 104 -8.57 -12.52 5.92
C GLN A 104 -8.20 -13.83 6.63
N ARG A 105 -7.23 -14.58 6.10
CA ARG A 105 -6.72 -15.79 6.75
C ARG A 105 -6.07 -15.49 8.09
N SER A 106 -5.22 -14.46 8.16
CA SER A 106 -4.58 -14.01 9.40
C SER A 106 -5.61 -13.58 10.45
N ASN A 107 -6.60 -12.78 10.06
CA ASN A 107 -7.69 -12.37 10.97
C ASN A 107 -8.51 -13.56 11.48
N ARG A 108 -8.70 -14.60 10.67
CA ARG A 108 -9.38 -15.82 11.12
C ARG A 108 -8.57 -16.53 12.20
N LEU A 109 -7.27 -16.73 11.97
CA LEU A 109 -6.38 -17.36 12.97
C LEU A 109 -6.37 -16.57 14.28
N LEU A 110 -6.23 -15.25 14.21
CA LEU A 110 -6.25 -14.39 15.40
C LEU A 110 -7.58 -14.45 16.17
N ARG A 111 -8.71 -14.61 15.46
CA ARG A 111 -10.00 -14.81 16.12
C ARG A 111 -10.08 -16.17 16.81
N ASP A 112 -9.62 -17.22 16.14
CA ASP A 112 -9.59 -18.56 16.72
C ASP A 112 -8.69 -18.60 17.98
N ASP A 113 -7.53 -17.93 17.95
CA ASP A 113 -6.63 -17.76 19.11
C ASP A 113 -7.30 -16.97 20.23
N PHE A 114 -7.97 -15.86 19.89
CA PHE A 114 -8.70 -15.05 20.86
C PHE A 114 -9.82 -15.82 21.55
N ASP A 115 -10.60 -16.60 20.79
CA ASP A 115 -11.69 -17.41 21.34
C ASP A 115 -11.15 -18.54 22.22
N THR A 116 -10.01 -19.14 21.85
CA THR A 116 -9.31 -20.13 22.67
C THR A 116 -8.87 -19.54 24.01
N LEU A 117 -8.18 -18.39 23.98
CA LEU A 117 -7.73 -17.68 25.19
C LEU A 117 -8.90 -17.27 26.08
N ARG A 118 -10.01 -16.86 25.47
CA ARG A 118 -11.23 -16.49 26.18
C ARG A 118 -11.83 -17.68 26.92
N GLU A 119 -11.87 -18.86 26.30
CA GLU A 119 -12.39 -20.07 26.95
C GLU A 119 -11.43 -20.58 28.03
N GLU A 120 -10.11 -20.52 27.81
CA GLU A 120 -9.12 -20.81 28.86
C GLU A 120 -9.28 -19.91 30.08
N LEU A 121 -9.43 -18.59 29.88
CA LEU A 121 -9.67 -17.64 30.96
C LEU A 121 -10.95 -17.97 31.72
N LYS A 122 -12.01 -18.34 31.01
CA LYS A 122 -13.28 -18.74 31.61
C LYS A 122 -13.14 -20.03 32.42
N ASN A 123 -12.40 -21.02 31.90
CA ASN A 123 -12.09 -22.25 32.61
C ASN A 123 -11.28 -21.98 33.88
N VAL A 124 -10.24 -21.15 33.80
CA VAL A 124 -9.44 -20.74 34.96
C VAL A 124 -10.30 -20.06 36.02
N LYS A 125 -11.18 -19.13 35.63
CA LYS A 125 -12.13 -18.49 36.55
C LYS A 125 -13.07 -19.51 37.18
N GLN A 126 -13.61 -20.44 36.41
CA GLN A 126 -14.51 -21.47 36.91
C GLN A 126 -13.79 -22.43 37.86
N ASP A 127 -12.56 -22.82 37.54
CA ASP A 127 -11.73 -23.67 38.38
C ASP A 127 -11.31 -22.95 39.66
N GLN A 128 -11.05 -21.65 39.60
CA GLN A 128 -10.84 -20.83 40.80
C GLN A 128 -12.08 -20.88 41.70
N ILE A 129 -13.27 -20.65 41.14
CA ILE A 129 -14.53 -20.73 41.90
C ILE A 129 -14.74 -22.13 42.49
N ARG A 130 -14.42 -23.20 41.76
CA ARG A 130 -14.52 -24.59 42.27
C ARG A 130 -13.50 -24.88 43.38
N LYS A 131 -12.27 -24.35 43.24
CA LYS A 131 -11.19 -24.51 44.23
C LYS A 131 -11.36 -23.61 45.44
N MET A 132 -12.23 -22.59 45.37
CA MET A 132 -12.61 -21.78 46.52
C MET A 132 -13.44 -22.64 47.48
N ALA A 133 -12.73 -23.32 48.40
CA ALA A 133 -13.33 -24.08 49.50
C ALA A 133 -14.12 -23.18 50.48
N HIS A 134 -13.81 -21.88 50.50
CA HIS A 134 -14.50 -20.87 51.29
C HIS A 134 -14.81 -19.69 50.39
N ILE A 135 -16.10 -19.47 50.11
CA ILE A 135 -16.57 -18.21 49.53
C ILE A 135 -16.40 -17.17 50.64
N GLY A 136 -15.86 -15.99 50.31
CA GLY A 136 -15.32 -15.01 51.26
C GLY A 136 -16.21 -14.67 52.46
N PRO A 137 -15.65 -14.02 53.49
CA PRO A 137 -16.34 -13.70 54.74
C PRO A 137 -17.68 -12.97 54.53
N GLU A 138 -17.83 -12.25 53.42
CA GLU A 138 -19.05 -11.57 52.99
C GLU A 138 -20.18 -12.56 52.63
N TYR A 139 -19.85 -13.64 51.91
CA TYR A 139 -20.83 -14.67 51.56
C TYR A 139 -21.22 -15.51 52.78
N GLU A 140 -20.24 -15.86 53.63
CA GLU A 140 -20.50 -16.55 54.89
C GLU A 140 -21.41 -15.70 55.80
N TYR A 141 -21.17 -14.39 55.88
CA TYR A 141 -22.04 -13.45 56.58
C TYR A 141 -23.47 -13.45 56.03
N LEU A 142 -23.64 -13.39 54.70
CA LEU A 142 -24.97 -13.41 54.08
C LEU A 142 -25.73 -14.71 54.36
N VAL A 143 -25.06 -15.85 54.25
CA VAL A 143 -25.66 -17.16 54.57
C VAL A 143 -26.06 -17.24 56.05
N GLN A 144 -25.19 -16.78 56.96
CA GLN A 144 -25.50 -16.72 58.39
C GLN A 144 -26.69 -15.79 58.68
N MET A 145 -26.78 -14.65 57.99
CA MET A 145 -27.90 -13.69 58.13
C MET A 145 -29.22 -14.27 57.65
N VAL A 146 -29.24 -14.89 56.46
CA VAL A 146 -30.44 -15.53 55.89
C VAL A 146 -30.94 -16.65 56.82
N ASN A 147 -30.03 -17.48 57.33
CA ASN A 147 -30.39 -18.54 58.27
C ASN A 147 -30.96 -17.99 59.60
N ALA A 148 -30.44 -16.88 60.09
CA ALA A 148 -30.97 -16.22 61.29
C ALA A 148 -32.38 -15.65 61.05
N LEU A 149 -32.59 -14.96 59.93
CA LEU A 149 -33.90 -14.43 59.53
C LEU A 149 -34.93 -15.55 59.33
N TYR A 150 -34.53 -16.65 58.68
CA TYR A 150 -35.40 -17.81 58.48
C TYR A 150 -35.84 -18.44 59.82
N LYS A 151 -34.92 -18.56 60.78
CA LYS A 151 -35.25 -19.05 62.13
C LYS A 151 -36.19 -18.10 62.89
N GLN A 152 -35.98 -16.78 62.80
CA GLN A 152 -36.87 -15.78 63.42
C GLN A 152 -38.29 -15.84 62.85
N LEU A 153 -38.42 -16.04 61.54
CA LEU A 153 -39.73 -16.22 60.88
C LEU A 153 -40.44 -17.50 61.35
N LEU A 154 -39.71 -18.59 61.58
CA LEU A 154 -40.27 -19.86 62.04
C LEU A 154 -40.66 -19.87 63.52
N SER A 155 -39.87 -19.23 64.39
CA SER A 155 -40.15 -19.17 65.83
C SER A 155 -41.10 -18.05 66.24
N ASN A 156 -41.35 -17.08 65.34
CA ASN A 156 -42.12 -15.86 65.60
C ASN A 156 -41.61 -15.05 66.82
N GLU A 157 -40.36 -15.31 67.21
CA GLU A 157 -39.69 -14.70 68.36
C GLU A 157 -38.49 -13.90 67.86
N SER A 158 -38.48 -12.61 68.15
CA SER A 158 -37.41 -11.69 67.77
C SER A 158 -36.16 -11.80 68.65
N ARG A 159 -36.16 -12.69 69.65
CA ARG A 159 -35.11 -12.82 70.66
C ARG A 159 -34.65 -14.27 70.76
N CYS A 160 -33.33 -14.47 70.83
CA CYS A 160 -32.76 -15.79 71.06
C CYS A 160 -32.85 -16.10 72.57
N LEU A 161 -33.80 -16.94 72.98
CA LEU A 161 -34.14 -17.21 74.40
C LEU A 161 -33.24 -18.23 75.08
N LYS A 162 -32.92 -19.35 74.40
CA LYS A 162 -32.20 -20.49 75.00
C LYS A 162 -30.86 -20.78 74.33
N SER A 163 -30.72 -20.40 73.06
CA SER A 163 -29.55 -20.69 72.23
C SER A 163 -29.38 -19.56 71.22
N CYS A 164 -28.13 -19.13 71.00
CA CYS A 164 -27.80 -18.07 70.06
C CYS A 164 -28.12 -18.49 68.63
N CYS A 165 -28.78 -17.60 67.88
CA CYS A 165 -29.27 -17.87 66.53
C CYS A 165 -28.13 -18.12 65.50
N PHE A 166 -26.91 -17.65 65.78
CA PHE A 166 -25.73 -17.79 64.91
C PHE A 166 -24.76 -18.91 65.34
N THR A 167 -24.54 -19.11 66.64
CA THR A 167 -23.52 -20.03 67.15
C THR A 167 -24.10 -21.34 67.69
N GLY A 168 -25.42 -21.43 67.90
CA GLY A 168 -26.07 -22.60 68.49
C GLY A 168 -25.74 -22.83 69.98
N SER A 169 -24.80 -22.06 70.53
CA SER A 169 -24.39 -22.12 71.94
C SER A 169 -25.46 -21.58 72.88
N PRO A 170 -25.58 -22.13 74.09
CA PRO A 170 -26.55 -21.69 75.07
C PRO A 170 -26.30 -20.23 75.44
N THR A 171 -27.35 -19.42 75.42
CA THR A 171 -27.30 -18.04 75.89
C THR A 171 -27.22 -18.08 77.42
N ILE A 172 -26.02 -17.97 77.98
CA ILE A 172 -25.83 -17.83 79.43
C ILE A 172 -26.38 -16.45 79.81
N THR A 173 -27.64 -16.39 80.22
CA THR A 173 -28.27 -15.14 80.66
C THR A 173 -28.05 -15.00 82.16
N ASN A 174 -27.04 -14.22 82.57
CA ASN A 174 -27.17 -13.48 83.82
C ASN A 174 -28.34 -12.51 83.63
N GLU A 175 -29.26 -12.43 84.60
CA GLU A 175 -30.61 -11.87 84.47
C GLU A 175 -30.69 -10.40 84.01
N ASN A 176 -29.57 -9.69 83.89
CA ASN A 176 -29.49 -8.31 83.42
C ASN A 176 -28.73 -8.08 82.10
N GLU A 177 -28.17 -9.12 81.46
CA GLU A 177 -27.39 -8.98 80.23
C GLU A 177 -28.20 -9.41 79.00
N ARG A 178 -28.60 -8.43 78.17
CA ARG A 178 -29.24 -8.69 76.88
C ARG A 178 -28.24 -9.35 75.94
N HIS A 179 -28.49 -10.60 75.56
CA HIS A 179 -27.66 -11.29 74.57
C HIS A 179 -27.68 -10.53 73.22
N THR A 180 -26.52 -10.05 72.80
CA THR A 180 -26.34 -9.44 71.47
C THR A 180 -25.91 -10.51 70.48
N CYS A 181 -26.82 -10.90 69.59
CA CYS A 181 -26.56 -11.89 68.55
C CYS A 181 -25.68 -11.28 67.47
N ARG A 182 -24.36 -11.54 67.50
CA ARG A 182 -23.46 -11.09 66.44
C ARG A 182 -22.98 -12.29 65.61
N PRO A 183 -23.05 -12.24 64.28
CA PRO A 183 -22.44 -13.25 63.42
C PRO A 183 -20.94 -13.30 63.68
N ILE A 184 -20.41 -14.49 63.94
CA ILE A 184 -18.97 -14.72 64.02
C ILE A 184 -18.56 -15.27 62.66
N VAL A 185 -18.03 -14.39 61.82
CA VAL A 185 -17.38 -14.79 60.58
C VAL A 185 -15.96 -15.20 60.93
N LYS A 186 -15.66 -16.50 60.89
CA LYS A 186 -14.31 -16.97 61.10
C LYS A 186 -13.52 -16.70 59.83
N SER A 187 -12.45 -15.92 59.90
CA SER A 187 -11.48 -15.89 58.81
C SER A 187 -10.83 -17.27 58.73
N HIS A 188 -11.24 -18.10 57.77
CA HIS A 188 -10.71 -19.46 57.57
C HIS A 188 -9.30 -19.47 56.96
N LEU A 189 -8.43 -18.53 57.35
CA LEU A 189 -7.01 -18.61 57.05
C LEU A 189 -6.37 -19.44 58.16
N PRO A 190 -5.99 -20.71 57.93
CA PRO A 190 -5.23 -21.46 58.90
C PRO A 190 -3.84 -20.86 58.88
N ALA A 191 -3.51 -20.05 59.90
CA ALA A 191 -2.28 -19.25 59.97
C ALA A 191 -1.05 -20.02 59.47
N GLY A 192 -0.90 -21.32 59.79
CA GLY A 192 0.24 -22.12 59.32
C GLY A 192 0.16 -22.76 57.93
N ARG A 193 -1.03 -23.08 57.37
CA ARG A 193 -1.10 -23.77 56.04
C ARG A 193 -1.03 -22.80 54.87
N THR A 194 -1.62 -21.62 55.02
CA THR A 194 -1.47 -20.55 54.04
C THR A 194 -0.07 -19.97 54.05
N GLU A 195 0.58 -19.90 55.21
CA GLU A 195 1.96 -19.41 55.32
C GLU A 195 2.95 -20.33 54.60
N SER A 196 2.92 -21.65 54.83
CA SER A 196 3.79 -22.58 54.08
C SER A 196 3.51 -22.60 52.58
N ARG A 197 2.23 -22.47 52.16
CA ARG A 197 1.88 -22.40 50.73
C ARG A 197 2.35 -21.09 50.10
N LEU A 198 2.13 -19.96 50.77
CA LEU A 198 2.61 -18.65 50.32
C LEU A 198 4.13 -18.62 50.26
N GLU A 199 4.83 -19.25 51.20
CA GLU A 199 6.29 -19.39 51.17
C GLU A 199 6.74 -20.21 49.96
N THR A 200 6.07 -21.32 49.66
CA THR A 200 6.35 -22.15 48.47
C THR A 200 6.09 -21.38 47.17
N ASP A 201 4.96 -20.68 47.10
CA ASP A 201 4.60 -19.84 45.95
C ASP A 201 5.60 -18.67 45.79
N ASN A 202 6.10 -18.10 46.89
CA ASN A 202 7.10 -17.02 46.87
C ASN A 202 8.46 -17.51 46.37
N ILE A 203 8.88 -18.71 46.78
CA ILE A 203 10.09 -19.37 46.26
C ILE A 203 9.94 -19.64 44.76
N GLN A 204 8.81 -20.22 44.34
CA GLN A 204 8.55 -20.50 42.93
C GLN A 204 8.52 -19.21 42.08
N LEU A 205 7.93 -18.13 42.59
CA LEU A 205 7.93 -16.82 41.94
C LEU A 205 9.33 -16.23 41.83
N LYS A 206 10.17 -16.37 42.86
CA LYS A 206 11.58 -15.93 42.82
C LYS A 206 12.38 -16.72 41.79
N ASP A 207 12.19 -18.03 41.72
CA ASP A 207 12.86 -18.90 40.73
C ASP A 207 12.43 -18.55 39.30
N THR A 208 11.13 -18.36 39.10
CA THR A 208 10.57 -17.94 37.80
C THR A 208 11.11 -16.56 37.41
N MET A 209 11.17 -15.63 38.35
CA MET A 209 11.73 -14.29 38.11
C MET A 209 13.22 -14.35 37.79
N GLY A 210 13.99 -15.21 38.48
CA GLY A 210 15.40 -15.46 38.18
C GLY A 210 15.60 -16.03 36.76
N SER A 211 14.76 -16.98 36.36
CA SER A 211 14.77 -17.53 34.99
C SER A 211 14.46 -16.46 33.94
N LEU A 212 13.43 -15.63 34.17
CA LEU A 212 13.05 -14.54 33.26
C LEU A 212 14.12 -13.45 33.16
N ILE A 213 14.84 -13.16 34.25
CA ILE A 213 15.97 -12.23 34.23
C ILE A 213 17.10 -12.78 33.36
N ASN A 214 17.45 -14.06 33.53
CA ASN A 214 18.49 -14.72 32.73
C ASN A 214 18.10 -14.78 31.24
N GLU A 215 16.84 -15.07 30.93
CA GLU A 215 16.34 -15.05 29.55
C GLU A 215 16.39 -13.63 28.95
N LYS A 216 16.02 -12.61 29.72
CA LYS A 216 16.14 -11.21 29.32
C LYS A 216 17.60 -10.83 29.02
N GLU A 217 18.54 -11.25 29.85
CA GLU A 217 19.97 -10.99 29.65
C GLU A 217 20.47 -11.62 28.34
N LYS A 218 20.11 -12.87 28.06
CA LYS A 218 20.42 -13.54 26.79
C LYS A 218 19.80 -12.85 25.58
N LEU A 219 18.57 -12.37 25.70
CA LEU A 219 17.91 -11.63 24.63
C LEU A 219 18.61 -10.28 24.36
N ILE A 220 19.08 -9.59 25.41
CA ILE A 220 19.86 -8.36 25.27
C ILE A 220 21.18 -8.62 24.54
N GLU A 221 21.87 -9.71 24.89
CA GLU A 221 23.11 -10.12 24.21
C GLU A 221 22.86 -10.39 22.72
N LEU A 222 21.81 -11.15 22.39
CA LEU A 222 21.42 -11.41 21.01
C LEU A 222 21.05 -10.14 20.22
N ILE A 223 20.38 -9.18 20.86
CA ILE A 223 20.05 -7.89 20.24
C ILE A 223 21.34 -7.13 19.90
N ASN A 224 22.30 -7.09 20.83
CA ASN A 224 23.58 -6.41 20.60
C ASN A 224 24.34 -7.05 19.42
N ASP A 225 24.41 -8.38 19.36
CA ASP A 225 25.02 -9.09 18.23
C ASP A 225 24.35 -8.74 16.90
N LYS A 226 23.00 -8.68 16.88
CA LYS A 226 22.23 -8.32 15.68
C LYS A 226 22.40 -6.86 15.29
N ASP A 227 22.61 -5.97 16.25
CA ASP A 227 22.90 -4.56 15.99
C ASP A 227 24.30 -4.38 15.38
N GLU A 228 25.29 -5.15 15.84
CA GLU A 228 26.64 -5.17 15.24
C GLU A 228 26.61 -5.73 13.81
N ASP A 229 25.90 -6.85 13.57
CA ASP A 229 25.66 -7.39 12.23
C ASP A 229 25.03 -6.32 11.30
N ASN A 230 24.02 -5.61 11.80
CA ASN A 230 23.34 -4.56 11.03
C ASN A 230 24.27 -3.37 10.72
N LYS A 231 25.09 -2.94 11.67
CA LYS A 231 26.09 -1.89 11.44
C LYS A 231 27.07 -2.32 10.35
N ALA A 232 27.58 -3.55 10.42
CA ALA A 232 28.51 -4.09 9.42
C ALA A 232 27.88 -4.14 8.01
N LEU A 233 26.64 -4.64 7.90
CA LEU A 233 25.92 -4.69 6.62
C LEU A 233 25.65 -3.30 6.05
N ARG A 234 25.30 -2.32 6.89
CA ARG A 234 25.13 -0.91 6.46
C ARG A 234 26.43 -0.31 5.93
N CYS A 235 27.55 -0.56 6.59
CA CYS A 235 28.86 -0.14 6.10
C CYS A 235 29.19 -0.79 4.74
N GLN A 236 28.91 -2.08 4.58
CA GLN A 236 29.13 -2.78 3.31
C GLN A 236 28.24 -2.27 2.19
N LEU A 237 26.96 -1.98 2.47
CA LEU A 237 26.04 -1.38 1.51
C LEU A 237 26.53 0.00 1.09
N LYS A 238 26.93 0.84 2.04
CA LYS A 238 27.50 2.17 1.73
C LYS A 238 28.74 2.06 0.84
N LEU A 239 29.64 1.12 1.13
CA LEU A 239 30.81 0.87 0.29
C LEU A 239 30.41 0.45 -1.13
N LYS A 240 29.40 -0.41 -1.27
CA LYS A 240 28.86 -0.81 -2.58
C LYS A 240 28.24 0.37 -3.33
N ASP A 241 27.47 1.22 -2.66
CA ASP A 241 26.88 2.42 -3.26
C ASP A 241 27.97 3.40 -3.74
N ASP A 242 29.04 3.56 -2.96
CA ASP A 242 30.17 4.41 -3.33
C ASP A 242 30.92 3.84 -4.56
N ILE A 243 31.09 2.51 -4.63
CA ILE A 243 31.64 1.84 -5.83
C ILE A 243 30.74 2.05 -7.04
N VAL A 244 29.42 1.89 -6.90
CA VAL A 244 28.48 2.09 -8.02
C VAL A 244 28.54 3.52 -8.52
N LYS A 245 28.55 4.52 -7.63
CA LYS A 245 28.72 5.94 -8.02
C LYS A 245 30.03 6.18 -8.75
N GLN A 246 31.11 5.56 -8.30
CA GLN A 246 32.41 5.66 -8.99
C GLN A 246 32.32 5.07 -10.39
N LEU A 247 31.74 3.88 -10.54
CA LEU A 247 31.56 3.23 -11.84
C LEU A 247 30.67 4.07 -12.78
N GLU A 248 29.58 4.64 -12.28
CA GLU A 248 28.72 5.55 -13.06
C GLU A 248 29.50 6.78 -13.54
N SER A 249 30.33 7.37 -12.67
CA SER A 249 31.23 8.47 -13.05
C SER A 249 32.23 8.05 -14.13
N ASP A 250 32.87 6.88 -13.97
CA ASP A 250 33.85 6.36 -14.92
C ASP A 250 33.20 6.04 -16.28
N PHE A 251 31.99 5.48 -16.28
CA PHE A 251 31.21 5.23 -17.51
C PHE A 251 30.85 6.53 -18.22
N ASN A 252 30.42 7.55 -17.48
CA ASN A 252 30.11 8.86 -18.05
C ASN A 252 31.36 9.51 -18.65
N GLN A 253 32.50 9.45 -17.95
CA GLN A 253 33.76 9.96 -18.47
C GLN A 253 34.19 9.23 -19.74
N MET A 254 34.12 7.89 -19.74
CA MET A 254 34.45 7.08 -20.91
C MET A 254 33.54 7.38 -22.10
N ALA A 255 32.25 7.64 -21.87
CA ALA A 255 31.32 8.04 -22.92
C ALA A 255 31.68 9.42 -23.52
N LEU A 256 32.17 10.35 -22.71
CA LEU A 256 32.68 11.64 -23.19
C LEU A 256 33.94 11.45 -24.04
N ASP A 257 34.91 10.69 -23.54
CA ASP A 257 36.17 10.42 -24.24
C ASP A 257 35.94 9.69 -25.57
N MET A 258 35.02 8.72 -25.60
CA MET A 258 34.64 8.01 -26.83
C MET A 258 34.00 8.97 -27.84
N ASN A 259 33.11 9.87 -27.40
CA ASN A 259 32.52 10.88 -28.26
C ASN A 259 33.58 11.85 -28.82
N GLU A 260 34.57 12.24 -28.02
CA GLU A 260 35.68 13.06 -28.50
C GLU A 260 36.53 12.33 -29.55
N LEU A 261 36.86 11.07 -29.29
CA LEU A 261 37.62 10.25 -30.23
C LEU A 261 36.85 10.02 -31.53
N GLN A 262 35.53 9.80 -31.46
CA GLN A 262 34.67 9.67 -32.63
C GLN A 262 34.61 10.98 -33.42
N LYS A 263 34.51 12.14 -32.76
CA LYS A 263 34.61 13.45 -33.42
C LYS A 263 35.97 13.65 -34.09
N LYS A 264 37.07 13.32 -33.41
CA LYS A 264 38.43 13.39 -33.97
C LYS A 264 38.58 12.47 -35.19
N ALA A 265 38.10 11.23 -35.11
CA ALA A 265 38.10 10.28 -36.22
C ALA A 265 37.25 10.77 -37.40
N HIS A 266 36.08 11.36 -37.13
CA HIS A 266 35.24 11.97 -38.16
C HIS A 266 35.95 13.16 -38.81
N CYS A 267 36.56 14.07 -38.05
CA CYS A 267 37.35 15.17 -38.63
C CYS A 267 38.50 14.68 -39.52
N LEU A 268 39.19 13.61 -39.13
CA LEU A 268 40.23 12.98 -39.95
C LEU A 268 39.67 12.31 -41.21
N SER A 269 38.46 11.74 -41.14
CA SER A 269 37.73 11.20 -42.30
C SER A 269 37.33 12.28 -43.31
N TYR A 270 36.99 13.50 -42.89
CA TYR A 270 36.67 14.60 -43.80
C TYR A 270 37.92 15.21 -44.46
N ASN A 271 39.09 15.06 -43.84
CA ASN A 271 40.38 15.43 -44.46
C ASN A 271 40.84 14.45 -45.56
N HIS A 272 40.11 13.35 -45.78
CA HIS A 272 40.35 12.40 -46.87
C HIS A 272 39.37 12.53 -48.05
N SER A 273 38.54 13.58 -48.11
CA SER A 273 37.83 13.96 -49.35
C SER A 273 38.74 14.86 -50.21
N PRO A 274 39.08 14.48 -51.46
CA PRO A 274 40.02 15.24 -52.31
C PRO A 274 39.58 16.65 -52.71
N GLN A 275 38.41 17.12 -52.26
CA GLN A 275 37.83 18.40 -52.70
C GLN A 275 37.98 19.55 -51.69
N PHE A 276 38.39 19.29 -50.44
CA PHE A 276 38.51 20.36 -49.43
C PHE A 276 39.93 20.91 -49.25
N LEU A 277 40.95 20.25 -49.81
CA LEU A 277 42.33 20.74 -49.77
C LEU A 277 42.56 22.02 -50.62
N PHE A 278 41.60 22.40 -51.48
CA PHE A 278 41.71 23.61 -52.29
C PHE A 278 41.28 24.90 -51.57
N ASN A 279 40.31 24.83 -50.66
CA ASN A 279 39.76 26.04 -50.01
C ASN A 279 40.47 26.43 -48.72
N CYS A 280 41.13 25.50 -48.02
CA CYS A 280 41.92 25.86 -46.83
C CYS A 280 43.30 26.45 -47.18
N PHE A 281 43.85 26.10 -48.35
CA PHE A 281 45.11 26.68 -48.84
C PHE A 281 44.95 28.11 -49.40
N GLN A 282 43.78 28.48 -49.92
CA GLN A 282 43.54 29.86 -50.39
C GLN A 282 43.38 30.87 -49.26
N SER A 283 42.77 30.51 -48.12
CA SER A 283 42.66 31.43 -46.98
C SER A 283 43.99 31.66 -46.25
N ASN A 284 44.89 30.67 -46.23
CA ASN A 284 46.23 30.84 -45.63
C ASN A 284 47.23 31.57 -46.56
N ALA A 285 47.02 31.55 -47.88
CA ALA A 285 47.85 32.31 -48.82
C ALA A 285 47.62 33.83 -48.72
N VAL A 286 46.41 34.28 -48.36
CA VAL A 286 46.11 35.72 -48.16
C VAL A 286 46.68 36.24 -46.84
N PHE A 287 46.79 35.38 -45.82
CA PHE A 287 47.30 35.78 -44.50
C PHE A 287 48.83 35.92 -44.49
N TRP A 288 49.56 35.05 -45.20
CA TRP A 288 51.02 35.14 -45.30
C TRP A 288 51.53 36.24 -46.25
N ASN A 289 50.73 36.66 -47.23
CA ASN A 289 51.13 37.75 -48.14
C ASN A 289 50.95 39.15 -47.53
N LYS A 290 50.15 39.29 -46.46
CA LYS A 290 50.03 40.55 -45.71
C LYS A 290 51.11 40.72 -44.63
N ALA A 291 51.70 39.63 -44.13
CA ALA A 291 52.77 39.70 -43.14
C ALA A 291 54.15 40.03 -43.74
N CYS A 292 54.34 39.85 -45.06
CA CYS A 292 55.64 40.06 -45.72
C CYS A 292 55.86 41.48 -46.29
N ILE A 293 54.83 42.35 -46.28
CA ILE A 293 54.93 43.75 -46.78
C ILE A 293 55.14 44.77 -45.64
N GLN A 294 55.31 44.30 -44.39
CA GLN A 294 55.50 45.18 -43.23
C GLN A 294 56.90 45.07 -42.59
N GLN A 295 57.88 44.52 -43.31
CA GLN A 295 59.26 44.43 -42.85
C GLN A 295 60.32 44.58 -43.96
N CYS A 296 60.06 45.50 -44.90
CA CYS A 296 61.08 46.16 -45.73
C CYS A 296 60.69 47.64 -45.84
#